data_AF-A0A1Y5SPV3-F1
#
_entry.id   AF-A0A1Y5SPV3-F1
#
_cell.length_a   1.000
_cell.length_b   1.000
_cell.length_c   1.000
_cell.angle_alpha   90.00
_cell.angle_beta   90.00
_cell.angle_gamma   90.00
#
_symmetry.space_group_name_H-M   'P 1'
#
loop_
_entity.id
_entity.type
_entity.pdbx_description
1 polymer ?
#
loop_
_entity_poly.entity_id
_entity_poly.type
_entity_poly.pdbx_seq_one_letter_code
_entity_poly.pdbx_strand_id
1 'polypeptide(L)'
;MTDRSGSDDSAMAAGQLRRVIELLDAYGADPARWPAAERGLARLLESGQPTVEAHRAAAARLDRRLDEAAFFAPGPAPSAALYGAVLARAPGARFGTRLAALWPFGPIWRPAAGLLMAALLGLTIGVASPPASDEGVVYVTAAADLETLAYGGLASWEDN
;
A
#
# COMPACT_ATOMS: atom_id res chain seq x y z
N MET A 1 -31.22 35.93 37.11
CA MET A 1 -31.11 34.62 37.79
C MET A 1 -30.90 33.54 36.71
N THR A 2 -29.73 33.52 36.06
CA THR A 2 -29.44 32.65 34.89
C THR A 2 -27.96 32.22 34.77
N ASP A 3 -27.10 32.52 35.75
CA ASP A 3 -25.64 32.33 35.62
C ASP A 3 -25.15 30.90 35.95
N ARG A 4 -26.00 30.04 36.54
CA ARG A 4 -25.55 28.72 37.06
C ARG A 4 -25.36 27.65 35.99
N SER A 5 -26.00 27.78 34.81
CA SER A 5 -25.94 26.72 33.79
C SER A 5 -24.58 26.66 33.08
N GLY A 6 -23.91 27.81 32.92
CA GLY A 6 -22.63 27.87 32.20
C GLY A 6 -21.45 27.28 32.99
N SER A 7 -21.51 27.32 34.33
CA SER A 7 -20.46 26.75 35.19
C SER A 7 -20.45 25.22 35.14
N ASP A 8 -21.64 24.61 35.13
CA ASP A 8 -21.79 23.16 35.21
C ASP A 8 -21.40 22.49 33.88
N ASP A 9 -21.79 23.09 32.74
CA ASP A 9 -21.40 22.62 31.41
C ASP A 9 -19.87 22.70 31.19
N SER A 10 -19.23 23.76 31.70
CA SER A 10 -17.78 23.93 31.61
C SER A 10 -17.03 22.89 32.45
N ALA A 11 -17.53 22.55 33.64
CA ALA A 11 -16.96 21.53 34.51
C ALA A 11 -17.09 20.12 33.89
N MET A 12 -18.24 19.81 33.28
CA MET A 12 -18.44 18.55 32.56
C MET A 12 -17.52 18.43 31.34
N ALA A 13 -17.38 19.50 30.55
CA ALA A 13 -16.47 19.53 29.41
C ALA A 13 -15.01 19.32 29.84
N ALA A 14 -14.58 19.96 30.93
CA ALA A 14 -13.24 19.77 31.48
C ALA A 14 -13.01 18.32 31.98
N GLY A 15 -14.03 17.69 32.57
CA GLY A 15 -13.97 16.29 33.00
C GLY A 15 -13.86 15.32 31.81
N GLN A 16 -14.65 15.55 30.75
CA GLN A 16 -14.59 14.74 29.53
C GLN A 16 -13.25 14.87 28.81
N LEU A 17 -12.69 16.08 28.76
CA LEU A 17 -11.37 16.35 28.20
C LEU A 17 -10.29 15.53 28.92
N ARG A 18 -10.30 15.56 30.25
CA ARG A 18 -9.36 14.77 31.06
C ARG A 18 -9.50 13.27 30.79
N ARG A 19 -10.75 12.78 30.68
CA ARG A 19 -11.00 11.37 30.42
C ARG A 19 -10.47 10.91 29.06
N VAL A 20 -10.59 11.74 28.03
CA VAL A 20 -10.02 11.44 26.70
C VAL A 20 -8.50 11.37 26.75
N ILE A 21 -7.85 12.27 27.49
CA ILE A 21 -6.39 12.25 27.65
C ILE A 21 -5.96 10.94 28.34
N GLU A 22 -6.64 10.54 29.41
CA GLU A 22 -6.38 9.26 30.08
C GLU A 22 -6.55 8.06 29.13
N LEU A 23 -7.55 8.09 28.25
CA LEU A 23 -7.77 7.05 27.25
C LEU A 23 -6.65 7.00 26.21
N LEU A 24 -6.21 8.15 25.72
CA LEU A 24 -5.08 8.24 24.78
C LEU A 24 -3.79 7.71 25.41
N ASP A 25 -3.54 8.04 26.67
CA ASP A 25 -2.36 7.58 27.41
C ASP A 25 -2.40 6.07 27.71
N ALA A 26 -3.58 5.50 27.98
CA ALA A 26 -3.73 4.09 28.35
C ALA A 26 -3.89 3.13 27.14
N TYR A 27 -4.62 3.55 26.10
CA TYR A 27 -5.03 2.68 24.98
C TYR A 27 -4.45 3.09 23.62
N GLY A 28 -3.80 4.25 23.53
CA GLY A 28 -3.23 4.78 22.30
C GLY A 28 -4.21 5.59 21.46
N ALA A 29 -3.77 5.95 20.25
CA ALA A 29 -4.46 6.93 19.41
C ALA A 29 -5.70 6.39 18.66
N ASP A 30 -5.93 5.08 18.68
CA ASP A 30 -7.02 4.40 17.96
C ASP A 30 -8.26 4.18 18.86
N PRO A 31 -9.38 4.88 18.61
CA PRO A 31 -10.59 4.74 19.41
C PRO A 31 -11.25 3.36 19.35
N ALA A 32 -10.95 2.54 18.33
CA ALA A 32 -11.48 1.18 18.25
C ALA A 32 -10.96 0.30 19.40
N ARG A 33 -9.76 0.61 19.93
CA ARG A 33 -9.12 -0.10 21.05
C ARG A 33 -9.66 0.32 22.41
N TRP A 34 -10.40 1.42 22.48
CA TRP A 34 -10.95 1.92 23.74
C TRP A 34 -12.10 1.05 24.26
N PRO A 35 -12.37 1.07 25.58
CA PRO A 35 -13.52 0.41 26.18
C PRO A 35 -14.83 0.84 25.51
N ALA A 36 -15.75 -0.12 25.28
CA ALA A 36 -16.97 0.12 24.50
C ALA A 36 -17.83 1.27 25.04
N ALA A 37 -17.91 1.41 26.38
CA ALA A 37 -18.65 2.48 27.04
C ALA A 37 -18.09 3.89 26.75
N GLU A 38 -16.82 3.98 26.38
CA GLU A 38 -16.07 5.24 26.30
C GLU A 38 -15.71 5.63 24.87
N ARG A 39 -15.95 4.75 23.88
CA ARG A 39 -15.77 5.06 22.45
C ARG A 39 -16.56 6.29 22.00
N GLY A 40 -17.67 6.62 22.68
CA GLY A 40 -18.43 7.83 22.41
C GLY A 40 -17.64 9.13 22.63
N LEU A 41 -16.59 9.10 23.45
CA LEU A 41 -15.70 10.23 23.68
C LEU A 41 -14.76 10.50 22.48
N ALA A 42 -14.68 9.59 21.50
CA ALA A 42 -13.89 9.79 20.28
C ALA A 42 -14.31 11.04 19.48
N ARG A 43 -15.56 11.51 19.64
CA ARG A 43 -16.04 12.77 19.06
C ARG A 43 -15.21 13.99 19.48
N LEU A 44 -14.59 13.94 20.66
CA LEU A 44 -13.68 15.01 21.12
C LEU A 44 -12.39 15.07 20.30
N LEU A 45 -11.96 13.95 19.69
CA LEU A 45 -10.84 13.96 18.75
C LEU A 45 -11.20 14.73 17.47
N GLU A 46 -12.46 14.64 17.03
CA GLU A 46 -12.95 15.35 15.85
C GLU A 46 -13.15 16.86 16.11
N SER A 47 -13.27 17.25 17.39
CA SER A 47 -13.47 18.65 17.78
C SER A 47 -12.24 19.55 17.55
N GLY A 48 -11.05 18.97 17.30
CA GLY A 48 -9.83 19.71 17.00
C GLY A 48 -9.26 20.48 18.19
N GLN A 49 -9.60 20.10 19.42
CA GLN A 49 -9.05 20.70 20.64
C GLN A 49 -7.51 20.54 20.66
N PRO A 50 -6.73 21.63 20.80
CA PRO A 50 -5.27 21.58 20.63
C PRO A 50 -4.58 20.67 21.66
N THR A 51 -5.09 20.62 22.89
CA THR A 51 -4.57 19.72 23.93
C THR A 51 -4.79 18.25 23.54
N VAL A 52 -6.00 17.90 23.08
CA VAL A 52 -6.33 16.53 22.67
C VAL A 52 -5.48 16.11 21.48
N GLU A 53 -5.32 16.98 20.49
CA GLU A 53 -4.51 16.71 19.31
C GLU A 53 -3.02 16.53 19.65
N ALA A 54 -2.49 17.30 20.59
CA ALA A 54 -1.11 17.11 21.07
C ALA A 54 -0.91 15.73 21.72
N HIS A 55 -1.84 15.30 22.59
CA HIS A 55 -1.80 13.97 23.21
C HIS A 55 -2.00 12.85 22.18
N ARG A 56 -2.95 13.02 21.26
CA ARG A 56 -3.20 12.06 20.17
C ARG A 56 -2.00 11.89 19.26
N ALA A 57 -1.34 12.98 18.88
CA ALA A 57 -0.14 12.93 18.06
C ALA A 57 1.03 12.25 18.80
N ALA A 58 1.17 12.47 20.10
CA ALA A 58 2.17 11.78 20.92
C ALA A 58 1.89 10.27 21.00
N ALA A 59 0.65 9.87 21.25
CA ALA A 59 0.21 8.48 21.26
C ALA A 59 0.43 7.81 19.89
N ALA A 60 0.01 8.45 18.79
CA ALA A 60 0.17 7.92 17.44
C ALA A 60 1.65 7.75 17.03
N ARG A 61 2.53 8.64 17.51
CA ARG A 61 3.98 8.52 17.30
C ARG A 61 4.55 7.31 18.05
N LEU A 62 4.08 7.06 19.27
CA LEU A 62 4.48 5.88 20.04
C LEU A 62 3.99 4.60 19.35
N ASP A 63 2.71 4.55 18.97
CA ASP A 63 2.10 3.42 18.26
C ASP A 63 2.91 3.04 17.03
N ARG A 64 3.30 4.02 16.20
CA ARG A 64 4.13 3.79 15.02
C ARG A 64 5.50 3.17 15.34
N ARG A 65 6.16 3.67 16.40
CA ARG A 65 7.46 3.11 16.83
C ARG A 65 7.33 1.68 17.33
N LEU A 66 6.21 1.35 17.97
CA LEU A 66 5.93 -0.02 18.41
C LEU A 66 5.68 -0.95 17.22
N ASP A 67 4.94 -0.49 16.21
CA ASP A 67 4.72 -1.25 14.96
C ASP A 67 6.04 -1.47 14.19
N GLU A 68 6.91 -0.45 14.14
CA GLU A 68 8.26 -0.56 13.57
C GLU A 68 9.14 -1.54 14.39
N ALA A 69 9.05 -1.53 15.72
CA ALA A 69 9.79 -2.47 16.56
C ALA A 69 9.30 -3.92 16.36
N ALA A 70 7.99 -4.12 16.16
CA ALA A 70 7.42 -5.44 15.88
C ALA A 70 7.93 -6.06 14.57
N PHE A 71 8.40 -5.24 13.62
CA PHE A 71 9.05 -5.72 12.41
C PHE A 71 10.39 -6.42 12.70
N PHE A 72 11.17 -5.92 13.67
CA PHE A 72 12.49 -6.46 14.02
C PHE A 72 12.42 -7.65 14.99
N ALA A 73 11.31 -7.82 15.70
CA ALA A 73 11.04 -8.98 16.55
C ALA A 73 9.71 -9.64 16.14
N PRO A 74 9.70 -10.43 15.04
CA PRO A 74 8.49 -11.09 14.60
C PRO A 74 7.95 -11.98 15.73
N GLY A 75 6.69 -11.75 16.09
CA GLY A 75 5.97 -12.63 17.01
C GLY A 75 5.89 -14.06 16.46
N PRO A 76 5.40 -15.03 17.25
CA PRO A 76 5.21 -16.39 16.79
C PRO A 76 4.37 -16.40 15.51
N ALA A 77 4.86 -17.10 14.48
CA ALA A 77 4.20 -17.16 13.19
C ALA A 77 2.73 -17.62 13.36
N PRO A 78 1.77 -16.96 12.70
CA PRO A 78 0.37 -17.37 12.79
C PRO A 78 0.21 -18.81 12.31
N SER A 79 -0.64 -19.60 12.99
CA SER A 79 -0.86 -20.99 12.62
C SER A 79 -1.55 -21.10 11.25
N ALA A 80 -1.26 -22.17 10.51
CA ALA A 80 -1.92 -22.45 9.22
C ALA A 80 -3.46 -22.50 9.34
N ALA A 81 -3.97 -22.96 10.49
CA ALA A 81 -5.40 -22.98 10.79
C ALA A 81 -6.00 -21.57 10.85
N LEU A 82 -5.28 -20.60 11.43
CA LEU A 82 -5.72 -19.20 11.50
C LEU A 82 -5.73 -18.56 10.11
N TYR A 83 -4.68 -18.80 9.31
CA TYR A 83 -4.65 -18.36 7.91
C TYR A 83 -5.84 -18.92 7.11
N GLY A 84 -6.12 -20.22 7.24
CA GLY A 84 -7.27 -20.86 6.59
C GLY A 84 -8.60 -20.24 7.02
N ALA A 85 -8.79 -19.98 8.32
CA ALA A 85 -10.00 -19.36 8.85
C ALA A 85 -10.21 -17.93 8.35
N VAL A 86 -9.14 -17.13 8.24
CA VAL A 86 -9.22 -15.75 7.70
C VAL A 86 -9.55 -15.76 6.21
N LEU A 87 -8.89 -16.63 5.42
CA LEU A 87 -9.13 -16.75 3.99
C LEU A 87 -10.55 -17.24 3.67
N ALA A 88 -11.06 -18.21 4.45
CA ALA A 88 -12.43 -18.70 4.30
C ALA A 88 -13.50 -17.63 4.57
N ARG A 89 -13.16 -16.61 5.38
CA ARG A 89 -14.06 -15.53 5.78
C ARG A 89 -13.90 -14.27 4.91
N ALA A 90 -12.85 -14.21 4.10
CA ALA A 90 -12.66 -13.12 3.16
C ALA A 90 -13.77 -13.16 2.09
N PRO A 91 -14.41 -12.03 1.76
CA PRO A 91 -15.36 -11.98 0.66
C PRO A 91 -14.65 -12.40 -0.62
N GLY A 92 -15.04 -13.55 -1.17
CA GLY A 92 -14.33 -14.22 -2.26
C GLY A 92 -13.96 -13.27 -3.41
N ALA A 93 -12.69 -13.34 -3.83
CA ALA A 93 -12.13 -12.50 -4.89
C ALA A 93 -12.98 -12.62 -6.16
N ARG A 94 -13.82 -11.63 -6.41
CA ARG A 94 -14.70 -11.52 -7.60
C ARG A 94 -13.94 -11.30 -8.91
N PHE A 95 -12.61 -11.41 -8.88
CA PHE A 95 -11.73 -11.13 -10.01
C PHE A 95 -11.87 -12.21 -11.10
N GLY A 96 -11.97 -13.48 -10.72
CA GLY A 96 -12.09 -14.58 -11.68
C GLY A 96 -13.37 -14.52 -12.52
N THR A 97 -14.51 -14.17 -11.91
CA THR A 97 -15.80 -14.04 -12.62
C THR A 97 -15.88 -12.80 -13.49
N ARG A 98 -15.23 -11.69 -13.12
CA ARG A 98 -15.21 -10.47 -13.94
C ARG A 98 -14.28 -10.59 -15.15
N LEU A 99 -13.11 -11.21 -15.00
CA LEU A 99 -12.20 -11.46 -16.13
C LEU A 99 -12.80 -12.45 -17.13
N ALA A 100 -13.49 -13.49 -16.64
CA ALA A 100 -14.20 -14.43 -17.49
C ALA A 100 -15.37 -13.77 -18.25
N ALA A 101 -16.07 -12.80 -17.64
CA ALA A 101 -17.15 -12.06 -18.29
C ALA A 101 -16.65 -11.09 -19.38
N LEU A 102 -15.41 -10.59 -19.26
CA LEU A 102 -14.83 -9.65 -20.23
C LEU A 102 -14.13 -10.34 -21.42
N TRP A 103 -13.92 -11.66 -21.37
CA TRP A 103 -13.13 -12.40 -22.34
C TRP A 103 -13.88 -13.56 -23.00
N PRO A 104 -14.63 -13.31 -24.09
CA PRO A 104 -15.40 -14.35 -24.79
C PRO A 104 -14.57 -15.20 -25.78
N PHE A 105 -13.25 -15.00 -25.90
CA PHE A 105 -12.42 -15.55 -26.99
C PHE A 105 -11.62 -16.83 -26.65
N GLY A 106 -12.14 -17.69 -25.76
CA GLY A 106 -11.55 -19.01 -25.47
C GLY A 106 -10.56 -19.05 -24.29
N PRO A 107 -9.74 -20.12 -24.16
CA PRO A 107 -9.02 -20.42 -22.92
C PRO A 107 -8.05 -19.32 -22.46
N ILE A 108 -8.22 -18.84 -21.22
CA ILE A 108 -7.42 -17.79 -20.55
C ILE A 108 -5.91 -18.06 -20.50
N TRP A 109 -5.48 -19.30 -20.74
CA TRP A 109 -4.06 -19.68 -20.74
C TRP A 109 -3.25 -19.03 -21.88
N ARG A 110 -3.90 -18.64 -22.98
CA ARG A 110 -3.23 -17.98 -24.13
C ARG A 110 -2.68 -16.58 -23.79
N PRO A 111 -3.46 -15.62 -23.27
CA PRO A 111 -2.94 -14.33 -22.84
C PRO A 111 -1.99 -14.44 -21.64
N ALA A 112 -2.23 -15.40 -20.74
CA ALA A 112 -1.32 -15.68 -19.62
C ALA A 112 0.07 -16.13 -20.08
N ALA A 113 0.14 -16.99 -21.12
CA ALA A 113 1.40 -17.38 -21.74
C ALA A 113 2.09 -16.19 -22.42
N GLY A 114 1.35 -15.30 -23.08
CA GLY A 114 1.89 -14.08 -23.66
C GLY A 114 2.52 -13.14 -22.63
N LEU A 115 1.83 -12.91 -21.50
CA LEU A 115 2.37 -12.11 -20.39
C LEU A 115 3.59 -12.77 -19.74
N LEU A 116 3.57 -14.09 -19.59
CA LEU A 116 4.72 -14.84 -19.07
C LEU A 116 5.94 -14.67 -19.98
N MET A 117 5.77 -14.76 -21.29
CA MET A 117 6.86 -14.55 -22.25
C MET A 117 7.37 -13.11 -22.23
N ALA A 118 6.48 -12.12 -22.14
CA ALA A 118 6.86 -10.72 -21.99
C ALA A 118 7.62 -10.46 -20.69
N ALA A 119 7.20 -11.08 -19.58
CA ALA A 119 7.88 -10.99 -18.29
C ALA A 119 9.26 -11.66 -18.33
N LEU A 120 9.39 -12.82 -18.98
CA LEU A 120 10.68 -13.48 -19.17
C LEU A 120 11.62 -12.64 -20.05
N LEU A 121 11.12 -12.04 -21.14
CA LEU A 121 11.92 -11.11 -21.94
C LEU A 121 12.36 -9.88 -21.13
N GLY A 122 11.43 -9.27 -20.40
CA GLY A 122 11.74 -8.13 -19.53
C GLY A 122 12.76 -8.47 -18.44
N LEU A 123 12.68 -9.67 -17.86
CA LEU A 123 13.64 -10.18 -16.87
C LEU A 123 15.01 -10.40 -17.50
N THR A 124 15.08 -11.00 -18.69
CA THR A 124 16.37 -11.20 -19.38
C THR A 124 17.06 -9.89 -19.72
N ILE A 125 16.30 -8.87 -20.15
CA ILE A 125 16.81 -7.53 -20.46
C ILE A 125 17.25 -6.82 -19.18
N GLY A 126 16.46 -6.91 -18.10
CA GLY A 126 16.78 -6.26 -16.83
C GLY A 126 18.01 -6.85 -16.13
N VAL A 127 18.18 -8.18 -16.17
CA VAL A 127 19.34 -8.85 -15.54
C VAL A 127 20.62 -8.69 -16.38
N ALA A 128 20.49 -8.58 -17.70
CA ALA A 128 21.62 -8.31 -18.59
C ALA A 128 22.07 -6.84 -18.59
N SER A 129 21.32 -5.94 -17.95
CA SER A 129 21.69 -4.53 -17.84
C SER A 129 22.58 -4.32 -16.61
N PRO A 130 23.91 -4.15 -16.75
CA PRO A 130 24.74 -3.72 -15.64
C PRO A 130 24.25 -2.36 -15.13
N PRO A 131 24.45 -2.03 -13.84
CA PRO A 131 24.11 -0.71 -13.33
C PRO A 131 24.86 0.33 -14.17
N ALA A 132 24.13 1.33 -14.68
CA ALA A 132 24.70 2.41 -15.46
C ALA A 132 25.77 3.13 -14.64
N SER A 133 27.03 2.78 -14.85
CA SER A 133 28.11 3.75 -14.74
C SER A 133 27.86 4.82 -15.80
N ASP A 134 28.11 6.07 -15.44
CA ASP A 134 27.68 7.31 -16.10
C ASP A 134 28.31 7.57 -17.50
N GLU A 135 28.44 6.53 -18.33
CA GLU A 135 29.02 6.59 -19.67
C GLU A 135 28.13 5.85 -20.67
N GLY A 136 27.41 6.63 -21.48
CA GLY A 136 26.98 6.24 -22.82
C GLY A 136 25.84 5.22 -22.92
N VAL A 137 24.60 5.72 -22.95
CA VAL A 137 23.44 4.93 -23.40
C VAL A 137 23.61 4.59 -24.89
N VAL A 138 23.93 3.33 -25.19
CA VAL A 138 23.86 2.81 -26.56
C VAL A 138 22.39 2.48 -26.87
N TYR A 139 21.75 3.33 -27.66
CA TYR A 139 20.48 2.98 -28.28
C TYR A 139 20.75 1.96 -29.39
N VAL A 140 20.39 0.70 -29.18
CA VAL A 140 20.30 -0.27 -30.27
C VAL A 140 19.03 0.05 -31.05
N THR A 141 19.15 0.94 -32.04
CA THR A 141 18.08 1.20 -33.00
C THR A 141 18.12 0.11 -34.07
N ALA A 142 17.24 -0.87 -33.96
CA ALA A 142 17.03 -1.91 -34.99
C ALA A 142 16.62 -1.36 -36.38
N ALA A 143 16.49 -0.03 -36.53
CA ALA A 143 16.22 0.64 -37.80
C ALA A 143 17.48 0.89 -38.65
N ALA A 144 18.69 0.89 -38.06
CA ALA A 144 19.92 1.19 -38.80
C ALA A 144 20.40 0.03 -39.70
N ASP A 145 20.05 -1.21 -39.36
CA ASP A 145 20.57 -2.40 -40.06
C ASP A 145 19.90 -2.64 -41.43
N LEU A 146 18.75 -2.01 -41.71
CA LEU A 146 18.06 -2.19 -42.99
C LEU A 146 18.67 -1.35 -44.14
N GLU A 147 19.29 -0.21 -43.86
CA GLU A 147 19.89 0.61 -44.92
C GLU A 147 21.26 0.06 -45.38
N THR A 148 22.04 -0.53 -44.49
CA THR A 148 23.33 -1.16 -44.84
C THR A 148 23.15 -2.43 -45.68
N LEU A 149 22.09 -3.21 -45.43
CA LEU A 149 21.75 -4.37 -46.24
C LEU A 149 21.15 -4.00 -47.62
N ALA A 150 20.51 -2.83 -47.72
CA ALA A 150 19.96 -2.36 -49.00
C ALA A 150 21.02 -1.81 -49.96
N TYR A 151 22.07 -1.14 -49.46
CA TYR A 151 23.14 -0.58 -50.31
C TYR A 151 24.30 -1.55 -50.58
N GLY A 152 24.53 -2.56 -49.74
CA GLY A 152 25.59 -3.55 -49.95
C GLY A 152 25.32 -4.55 -51.07
N GLY A 153 24.08 -4.62 -51.57
CA GLY A 153 23.67 -5.61 -52.57
C GLY A 153 23.88 -5.22 -54.02
N LEU A 154 24.15 -3.95 -54.36
CA LEU A 154 24.14 -3.48 -55.76
C LEU A 154 25.52 -3.25 -56.40
N ALA A 155 26.63 -3.51 -55.70
CA ALA A 155 27.98 -3.18 -56.17
C ALA A 155 28.77 -4.36 -56.78
N SER A 156 28.17 -5.56 -56.90
CA SER A 156 28.92 -6.77 -57.25
C SER A 156 28.69 -7.31 -58.67
N TRP A 157 28.25 -6.49 -59.64
CA TRP A 157 27.93 -6.97 -61.00
C TRP A 157 28.57 -6.21 -62.17
N GLU A 158 29.60 -5.39 -61.94
CA GLU A 158 30.29 -4.68 -63.03
C GLU A 158 31.64 -5.27 -63.47
N ASP A 159 32.08 -6.41 -62.95
CA ASP A 159 33.29 -7.10 -63.43
C ASP A 159 33.02 -8.59 -63.74
N ASN A 160 32.44 -8.87 -64.92
CA ASN A 160 32.69 -10.11 -65.69
C ASN A 160 32.34 -9.94 -67.17
#